data_AF-A0A059BA57-F1
#
_entry.id   AF-A0A059BA57-F1
#
_cell.length_a   1.000
_cell.length_b   1.000
_cell.length_c   1.000
_cell.angle_alpha   90.00
_cell.angle_beta   90.00
_cell.angle_gamma   90.00
#
_symmetry.space_group_name_H-M   'P 1'
#
loop_
_entity.id
_entity.type
_entity.pdbx_description
1 polymer ?
#
loop_
_entity_poly.entity_id
_entity_poly.type
_entity_poly.pdbx_seq_one_letter_code
_entity_poly.pdbx_strand_id
1 'polypeptide(L)'
;MCVYLQSAGTGVIVFLLENVFVLQFVILFPAVIHCRATVAPLNPFYIAKVLEFYLSDSEPKLLLTLQEGNRRAQSAASKLNIPHLTANLHFADTKITLFDQRRAEPSLDSMSTVVNDPSDVAMFLHTSGAMGHPSPIACC
;
A
#
# COMPACT_ATOMS: atom_id res chain seq x y z
N MET A 1 0.67 0.61 12.33
CA MET A 1 0.82 0.11 10.93
C MET A 1 0.68 -1.38 10.84
N CYS A 2 1.46 -2.15 11.61
CA CYS A 2 1.42 -3.61 11.46
C CYS A 2 0.08 -4.24 11.84
N VAL A 3 -0.61 -3.76 12.87
CA VAL A 3 -1.92 -4.32 13.26
C VAL A 3 -3.00 -4.18 12.16
N TYR A 4 -3.01 -3.07 11.42
CA TYR A 4 -3.91 -2.89 10.28
C TYR A 4 -3.58 -3.84 9.12
N LEU A 5 -2.29 -4.00 8.82
CA LEU A 5 -1.82 -4.88 7.75
C LEU A 5 -1.97 -6.38 8.10
N GLN A 6 -1.76 -6.74 9.36
CA GLN A 6 -2.00 -8.09 9.89
C GLN A 6 -3.49 -8.47 9.79
N SER A 7 -4.41 -7.54 10.07
CA SER A 7 -5.85 -7.78 9.94
C SER A 7 -6.32 -7.95 8.49
N ALA A 8 -5.56 -7.43 7.53
CA ALA A 8 -5.87 -7.54 6.10
C ALA A 8 -5.34 -8.85 5.48
N GLY A 9 -4.40 -9.55 6.12
CA GLY A 9 -3.85 -10.84 5.67
C GLY A 9 -2.98 -10.72 4.40
N THR A 10 -2.36 -11.82 3.98
CA THR A 10 -1.47 -11.91 2.80
C THR A 10 -2.10 -11.29 1.53
N GLY A 11 -1.34 -10.50 0.76
CA GLY A 11 -1.81 -9.87 -0.49
C GLY A 11 -2.23 -8.40 -0.38
N VAL A 12 -1.80 -7.65 0.64
CA VAL A 12 -2.08 -6.21 0.74
C VAL A 12 -1.18 -5.42 -0.21
N ILE A 13 -1.67 -5.16 -1.40
CA ILE A 13 -1.08 -4.21 -2.35
C ILE A 13 -1.21 -2.78 -1.80
N VAL A 14 -0.08 -2.26 -1.34
CA VAL A 14 0.05 -0.88 -0.87
C VAL A 14 0.51 0.00 -2.04
N PHE A 15 -0.34 0.92 -2.48
CA PHE A 15 0.06 1.92 -3.48
C PHE A 15 0.88 3.02 -2.84
N LEU A 16 2.13 3.15 -3.27
CA LEU A 16 2.96 4.30 -2.96
C LEU A 16 2.93 5.22 -4.16
N LEU A 17 2.31 6.37 -3.94
CA LEU A 17 2.15 7.44 -4.91
C LEU A 17 3.48 8.19 -4.99
N GLU A 18 4.32 7.77 -5.94
CA GLU A 18 5.59 8.41 -6.27
C GLU A 18 5.42 9.85 -6.73
N ASN A 19 5.35 10.77 -5.77
CA ASN A 19 5.95 12.09 -5.90
C ASN A 19 6.39 12.59 -4.53
N VAL A 20 7.64 13.03 -4.49
CA VAL A 20 8.27 14.00 -3.59
C VAL A 20 9.21 13.49 -2.49
N PHE A 21 9.07 12.34 -1.82
CA PHE A 21 10.14 11.94 -0.87
C PHE A 21 10.41 10.44 -0.84
N VAL A 22 11.57 10.05 -1.40
CA VAL A 22 12.20 8.71 -1.26
C VAL A 22 12.13 8.20 0.19
N LEU A 23 12.23 9.10 1.17
CA LEU A 23 12.13 8.78 2.59
C LEU A 23 10.80 8.14 2.99
N GLN A 24 9.67 8.58 2.43
CA GLN A 24 8.35 8.00 2.73
C GLN A 24 8.29 6.55 2.28
N PHE A 25 8.77 6.28 1.06
CA PHE A 25 8.85 4.93 0.53
C PHE A 25 9.78 4.06 1.37
N VAL A 26 10.98 4.56 1.72
CA VAL A 26 11.97 3.84 2.54
C VAL A 26 11.46 3.52 3.95
N ILE A 27 10.52 4.30 4.48
CA ILE A 27 9.91 4.05 5.80
C ILE A 27 8.71 3.09 5.68
N LEU A 28 7.81 3.34 4.72
CA LEU A 28 6.58 2.57 4.57
C LEU A 28 6.85 1.17 4.00
N PHE A 29 7.76 1.03 3.04
CA PHE A 29 8.03 -0.25 2.38
C PHE A 29 8.50 -1.35 3.37
N PRO A 30 9.55 -1.15 4.20
CA PRO A 30 9.95 -2.15 5.18
C PRO A 30 8.84 -2.42 6.20
N ALA A 31 8.14 -1.38 6.65
CA ALA A 31 7.07 -1.55 7.63
C ALA A 31 5.89 -2.36 7.05
N VAL A 32 5.63 -2.33 5.74
CA VAL A 32 4.64 -3.20 5.08
C VAL A 32 5.15 -4.64 5.04
N ILE A 33 6.41 -4.83 4.63
CA ILE A 33 7.03 -6.14 4.49
C ILE A 33 7.17 -6.86 5.83
N HIS A 34 7.44 -6.13 6.91
CA HIS A 34 7.45 -6.69 8.27
C HIS A 34 6.11 -7.29 8.70
N CYS A 35 5.04 -7.00 7.97
CA CYS A 35 3.71 -7.56 8.19
C CYS A 35 3.34 -8.61 7.14
N ARG A 36 4.33 -9.12 6.38
CA ARG A 36 4.18 -10.10 5.28
C ARG A 36 3.17 -9.67 4.21
N ALA A 37 3.11 -8.37 3.96
CA ALA A 37 2.30 -7.76 2.92
C ALA A 37 3.15 -7.37 1.71
N THR A 38 2.50 -7.26 0.54
CA THR A 38 3.15 -7.05 -0.75
C THR A 38 2.93 -5.63 -1.26
N VAL A 39 3.96 -4.83 -1.45
CA VAL A 39 3.79 -3.46 -1.96
C VAL A 39 3.61 -3.48 -3.48
N ALA A 40 2.62 -2.76 -4.04
CA ALA A 40 2.59 -2.47 -5.48
C ALA A 40 2.57 -0.96 -5.70
N PRO A 41 3.71 -0.32 -6.01
CA PRO A 41 3.73 1.11 -6.25
C PRO A 41 3.00 1.46 -7.55
N LEU A 42 2.31 2.60 -7.56
CA LEU A 42 1.76 3.18 -8.78
C LEU A 42 2.20 4.62 -8.93
N ASN A 43 2.38 5.01 -10.19
CA ASN A 43 2.58 6.41 -10.50
C ASN A 43 1.31 7.22 -10.15
N PRO A 44 1.41 8.22 -9.26
CA PRO A 44 0.26 9.01 -8.82
C PRO A 44 -0.29 9.95 -9.89
N PHE A 45 0.50 10.23 -10.93
CA PHE A 45 0.08 11.05 -12.05
C PHE A 45 -0.80 10.30 -13.03
N TYR A 46 -0.96 8.98 -12.87
CA TYR A 46 -1.92 8.22 -13.65
C TYR A 46 -3.32 8.85 -13.57
N ILE A 47 -3.98 8.85 -14.72
CA ILE A 47 -5.37 9.27 -14.82
C ILE A 47 -6.26 8.24 -14.12
N ALA A 48 -7.45 8.67 -13.69
CA ALA A 48 -8.36 7.83 -12.89
C ALA A 48 -8.63 6.47 -13.56
N LYS A 49 -8.85 6.44 -14.88
CA LYS A 49 -9.10 5.19 -15.62
C LYS A 49 -7.94 4.19 -15.54
N VAL A 50 -6.70 4.68 -15.55
CA VAL A 50 -5.49 3.83 -15.44
C VAL A 50 -5.34 3.31 -14.01
N LEU A 51 -5.60 4.16 -13.01
CA LEU A 51 -5.61 3.74 -11.61
C LEU A 51 -6.70 2.69 -11.34
N GLU A 52 -7.92 2.90 -11.84
CA GLU A 52 -9.02 1.92 -11.75
C GLU A 52 -8.64 0.58 -12.39
N PHE A 53 -8.01 0.60 -13.57
CA PHE A 53 -7.51 -0.60 -14.22
C PHE A 53 -6.53 -1.36 -13.33
N TYR A 54 -5.48 -0.71 -12.81
CA TYR A 54 -4.49 -1.37 -11.97
C TYR A 54 -5.05 -1.84 -10.61
N LEU A 55 -5.95 -1.07 -10.02
CA LEU A 55 -6.65 -1.48 -8.80
C LEU A 55 -7.55 -2.69 -9.04
N SER A 56 -8.20 -2.78 -10.20
CA SER A 56 -9.03 -3.93 -10.56
C SER A 56 -8.20 -5.16 -10.90
N ASP A 57 -7.09 -4.98 -11.61
CA ASP A 57 -6.19 -6.06 -12.04
C ASP A 57 -5.45 -6.71 -10.87
N SER A 58 -5.07 -5.90 -9.87
CA SER A 58 -4.28 -6.36 -8.74
C SER A 58 -5.11 -6.76 -7.51
N GLU A 59 -6.39 -6.36 -7.45
CA GLU A 59 -7.32 -6.68 -6.35
C GLU A 59 -6.74 -6.39 -4.95
N PRO A 60 -6.29 -5.15 -4.67
CA PRO A 60 -5.67 -4.78 -3.41
C PRO A 60 -6.66 -4.87 -2.25
N LYS A 61 -6.17 -5.23 -1.07
CA LYS A 61 -6.96 -5.19 0.16
C LYS A 61 -7.01 -3.82 0.83
N LEU A 62 -6.10 -2.91 0.46
CA LEU A 62 -5.97 -1.59 1.08
C LEU A 62 -5.29 -0.60 0.13
N LEU A 63 -5.91 0.55 -0.12
CA LEU A 63 -5.22 1.71 -0.68
C LEU A 63 -4.55 2.49 0.46
N LEU A 64 -3.23 2.64 0.43
CA LEU A 64 -2.52 3.57 1.32
C LEU A 64 -2.19 4.85 0.54
N THR A 65 -2.36 6.01 1.16
CA THR A 65 -1.85 7.28 0.63
C THR A 65 -1.17 8.06 1.73
N LEU A 66 -0.34 9.05 1.37
CA LEU A 66 0.13 10.05 2.33
C LEU A 66 -0.98 11.05 2.68
N GLN A 67 -0.69 11.95 3.62
CA GLN A 67 -1.62 12.97 4.10
C GLN A 67 -2.17 13.87 2.98
N GLU A 68 -1.34 14.18 1.98
CA GLU A 68 -1.73 14.96 0.79
C GLU A 68 -2.79 14.22 -0.05
N GLY A 69 -2.83 12.89 0.08
CA GLY A 69 -3.78 12.02 -0.59
C GLY A 69 -3.60 11.96 -2.10
N ASN A 70 -4.54 11.27 -2.76
CA ASN A 70 -4.72 11.36 -4.21
C ASN A 70 -6.17 11.08 -4.54
N ARG A 71 -6.88 12.15 -4.91
CA ARG A 71 -8.33 12.09 -5.17
C ARG A 71 -8.70 11.09 -6.26
N ARG A 72 -7.84 10.91 -7.28
CA ARG A 72 -8.09 9.96 -8.38
C ARG A 72 -7.99 8.53 -7.88
N ALA A 73 -6.95 8.21 -7.13
CA ALA A 73 -6.76 6.89 -6.53
C ALA A 73 -7.85 6.57 -5.49
N GLN A 74 -8.18 7.53 -4.63
CA GLN A 74 -9.24 7.39 -3.62
C GLN A 74 -10.62 7.17 -4.26
N SER A 75 -10.93 7.91 -5.33
CA SER A 75 -12.17 7.73 -6.08
C SER A 75 -12.24 6.35 -6.72
N ALA A 76 -11.14 5.90 -7.34
CA ALA A 76 -11.02 4.58 -7.94
C ALA A 76 -11.18 3.46 -6.91
N ALA A 77 -10.49 3.55 -5.78
CA ALA A 77 -10.61 2.59 -4.67
C ALA A 77 -12.03 2.55 -4.10
N SER A 78 -12.68 3.71 -3.92
CA SER A 78 -14.06 3.78 -3.45
C SER A 78 -15.04 3.08 -4.39
N LYS A 79 -14.88 3.24 -5.71
CA LYS A 79 -15.71 2.55 -6.71
C LYS A 79 -15.57 1.03 -6.64
N LEU A 80 -14.38 0.55 -6.32
CA LEU A 80 -14.04 -0.87 -6.23
C LEU A 80 -14.24 -1.44 -4.80
N ASN A 81 -14.78 -0.65 -3.87
CA ASN A 81 -14.94 -1.00 -2.45
C ASN A 81 -13.63 -1.38 -1.74
N ILE A 82 -12.51 -0.83 -2.17
CA ILE A 82 -11.21 -1.01 -1.55
C ILE A 82 -11.08 -0.02 -0.36
N PRO A 83 -10.80 -0.50 0.86
CA PRO A 83 -10.53 0.38 2.00
C PRO A 83 -9.39 1.35 1.72
N HIS A 84 -9.48 2.58 2.23
CA HIS A 84 -8.45 3.61 2.08
C HIS A 84 -7.91 4.02 3.45
N LEU A 85 -6.58 4.08 3.57
CA LEU A 85 -5.86 4.55 4.74
C LEU A 85 -4.93 5.70 4.38
N THR A 86 -4.84 6.66 5.28
CA THR A 86 -3.91 7.79 5.15
C THR A 86 -2.78 7.66 6.15
N ALA A 87 -1.54 7.67 5.67
CA ALA A 87 -0.34 7.73 6.49
C ALA A 87 0.15 9.16 6.63
N ASN A 88 0.41 9.57 7.88
CA ASN A 88 1.09 10.80 8.22
C ASN A 88 2.45 10.47 8.83
N LEU A 89 3.51 11.06 8.26
CA LEU A 89 4.88 10.90 8.75
C LEU A 89 5.29 12.17 9.47
N HIS A 90 5.40 12.09 10.79
CA HIS A 90 5.94 13.18 11.60
C HIS A 90 7.46 13.03 11.72
N PHE A 91 8.20 13.77 10.88
CA PHE A 91 9.67 13.74 10.87
C PHE A 91 10.30 14.21 12.18
N ALA A 92 9.63 15.12 12.91
CA ALA A 92 10.12 15.64 14.18
C ALA A 92 10.19 14.57 15.29
N ASP A 93 9.28 13.60 15.25
CA ASP A 93 9.06 12.67 16.36
C ASP A 93 9.32 11.21 15.95
N THR A 94 9.80 10.98 14.72
CA THR A 94 9.96 9.64 14.09
C THR A 94 8.69 8.78 14.12
N LYS A 95 7.52 9.41 14.27
CA LYS A 95 6.24 8.72 14.48
C LYS A 95 5.43 8.66 13.19
N ILE A 96 4.88 7.49 12.90
CA ILE A 96 3.94 7.25 11.80
C ILE A 96 2.54 7.13 12.40
N THR A 97 1.64 8.01 11.99
CA THR A 97 0.23 7.95 12.40
C THR A 97 -0.62 7.54 11.20
N LEU A 98 -1.57 6.64 11.43
CA LEU A 98 -2.51 6.18 10.40
C LEU A 98 -3.90 6.68 10.74
N PHE A 99 -4.54 7.32 9.78
CA PHE A 99 -5.92 7.77 9.91
C PHE A 99 -6.81 6.87 9.06
N ASP A 100 -7.65 6.09 9.75
CA ASP A 100 -8.82 5.41 9.18
C ASP A 100 -10.07 6.23 9.54
N GLN A 101 -10.91 6.53 8.56
CA GLN A 101 -12.18 7.22 8.80
C GLN A 101 -13.22 6.31 9.46
N ARG A 102 -12.96 4.99 9.60
CA ARG A 102 -13.94 3.98 9.98
C ARG A 102 -13.64 3.17 11.25
N ARG A 103 -12.45 3.27 11.88
CA ARG A 103 -12.11 2.46 13.08
C ARG A 103 -11.20 3.16 14.10
N ALA A 104 -11.36 2.74 15.36
CA ALA A 104 -10.55 3.12 16.51
C ALA A 104 -9.16 2.44 16.49
N GLU A 105 -8.19 3.08 17.16
CA GLU A 105 -6.78 2.68 17.15
C GLU A 105 -6.54 1.23 17.61
N PRO A 106 -5.75 0.44 16.87
CA PRO A 106 -5.40 -0.91 17.27
C PRO A 106 -4.37 -0.94 18.41
N SER A 107 -4.50 -1.93 19.30
CA SER A 107 -3.58 -2.17 20.41
C SER A 107 -2.20 -2.65 19.94
N LEU A 108 -1.14 -2.04 20.48
CA LEU A 108 0.27 -2.30 20.14
C LEU A 108 0.78 -3.67 20.60
N ASP A 109 0.05 -4.38 21.47
CA ASP A 109 0.47 -5.65 22.09
C ASP A 109 0.47 -6.87 21.15
N SER A 110 0.04 -6.72 19.90
CA SER A 110 0.01 -7.79 18.88
C SER A 110 1.29 -7.87 18.02
N MET A 111 2.31 -7.08 18.35
CA MET A 111 3.52 -6.84 17.54
C MET A 111 4.62 -7.92 17.62
N SER A 112 4.47 -9.03 18.36
CA SER A 112 5.63 -9.83 18.80
C SER A 112 5.92 -11.16 18.08
N THR A 113 5.28 -11.52 16.96
CA THR A 113 5.50 -12.86 16.37
C THR A 113 5.54 -12.96 14.84
N VAL A 114 5.47 -11.87 14.08
CA VAL A 114 5.53 -11.96 12.61
C VAL A 114 6.97 -12.09 12.15
N VAL A 115 7.32 -13.26 11.62
CA VAL A 115 8.61 -13.55 10.97
C VAL A 115 8.35 -13.71 9.48
N ASN A 116 9.12 -13.00 8.65
CA ASN A 116 9.03 -13.12 7.19
C ASN A 116 9.60 -14.45 6.71
N ASP A 117 9.04 -14.99 5.63
CA ASP A 117 9.55 -16.15 4.92
C ASP A 117 10.23 -15.68 3.62
N PRO A 118 11.34 -16.30 3.18
CA PRO A 118 11.97 -15.96 1.90
C PRO A 118 11.08 -16.13 0.66
N SER A 119 9.96 -16.84 0.78
CA SER A 119 8.93 -16.97 -0.27
C SER A 119 7.85 -15.88 -0.23
N ASP A 120 7.86 -15.00 0.78
CA ASP A 120 6.94 -13.88 0.84
C ASP A 120 7.23 -12.91 -0.31
N VAL A 121 6.19 -12.55 -1.05
CA VAL A 121 6.30 -11.53 -2.09
C VAL A 121 6.35 -10.15 -1.43
N ALA A 122 7.51 -9.53 -1.43
CA ALA A 122 7.73 -8.18 -0.93
C ALA A 122 7.10 -7.11 -1.84
N MET A 123 7.18 -7.31 -3.16
CA MET A 123 6.77 -6.31 -4.14
C MET A 123 6.14 -6.90 -5.39
N PHE A 124 5.13 -6.21 -5.91
CA PHE A 124 4.43 -6.53 -7.15
C PHE A 124 4.60 -5.36 -8.13
N LEU A 125 5.16 -5.66 -9.30
CA LEU A 125 5.46 -4.67 -10.34
C LEU A 125 4.67 -4.97 -11.61
N HIS A 126 4.01 -3.94 -12.15
CA HIS A 126 3.44 -3.98 -13.49
C HIS A 126 4.49 -3.55 -14.51
N THR A 127 4.90 -4.46 -15.38
CA THR A 127 5.75 -4.15 -16.54
C THR A 127 4.91 -4.04 -17.80
N SER A 128 5.30 -3.21 -18.77
CA SER A 128 4.63 -3.19 -20.08
C SER A 128 4.83 -4.55 -20.77
N GLY A 129 3.85 -5.43 -20.68
CA GLY A 129 3.90 -6.73 -21.35
C GLY A 129 3.86 -6.57 -22.87
N ALA A 130 4.38 -7.57 -23.59
CA ALA A 130 4.53 -7.57 -25.05
C ALA A 130 3.22 -7.41 -25.86
N MET A 131 2.05 -7.33 -25.20
CA MET A 131 0.72 -7.18 -25.82
C MET A 131 -0.13 -6.08 -25.16
N GLY A 132 0.50 -5.03 -24.63
CA GLY A 132 -0.20 -3.85 -24.08
C GLY A 132 -0.96 -4.10 -22.76
N HIS A 133 -0.88 -5.32 -22.23
CA HIS A 133 -1.39 -5.71 -20.93
C HIS A 133 -0.20 -5.86 -19.97
N PRO A 134 -0.25 -5.25 -18.77
CA PRO A 134 0.87 -5.31 -17.88
C PRO A 134 1.04 -6.71 -17.29
N SER A 135 2.28 -7.22 -17.29
CA SER A 135 2.60 -8.53 -16.71
C SER A 135 3.13 -8.35 -15.28
N PRO A 136 2.54 -9.04 -14.30
CA PRO A 136 2.96 -8.92 -12.92
C PRO A 136 4.29 -9.63 -12.67
N ILE A 137 5.20 -8.97 -11.96
CA ILE A 137 6.45 -9.57 -11.46
C ILE A 137 6.42 -9.52 -9.93
N ALA A 138 6.57 -10.69 -9.30
CA ALA A 138 6.71 -10.83 -7.86
C ALA A 138 8.20 -10.80 -7.48
N CYS A 139 8.58 -9.86 -6.63
CA CYS A 139 9.91 -9.81 -5.99
C CYS A 139 9.77 -10.31 -4.55
N CYS A 140 10.52 -11.35 -4.20
CA CYS A 140 10.63 -11.86 -2.83
C CYS A 140 11.80 -11.20 -2.11
#